data_AF-A0A433KYL2-F1
#
_entry.id   AF-A0A433KYL2-F1
#
_cell.length_a   1.000
_cell.length_b   1.000
_cell.length_c   1.000
_cell.angle_alpha   90.00
_cell.angle_beta   90.00
_cell.angle_gamma   90.00
#
_symmetry.space_group_name_H-M   'P 1'
#
loop_
_entity.id
_entity.type
_entity.pdbx_description
1 polymer ?
#
loop_
_entity_poly.entity_id
_entity_poly.type
_entity_poly.pdbx_seq_one_letter_code
_entity_poly.pdbx_strand_id
1 'polypeptide(L)'
;MSIISNYIEKKQQLKKLQAELQALQNNKELQQELEFKDQLARLMTEYGKISREVCEILDPNYSAAASGKKAVSLTDGRKKRTLKVYKNPHTGETVETRGGNQKKIQEWKAEHGNEEVVSWVIEERE
;
A
#
# COMPACT_ATOMS: atom_id res chain seq x y z
N MET A 1 -29.83 -2.33 10.94
CA MET A 1 -29.45 -3.53 11.72
C MET A 1 -29.12 -3.12 13.14
N SER A 2 -29.41 -3.95 14.15
CA SER A 2 -29.10 -3.64 15.54
C SER A 2 -27.57 -3.61 15.78
N ILE A 3 -27.08 -2.69 16.60
CA ILE A 3 -25.66 -2.56 16.99
C ILE A 3 -25.13 -3.88 17.57
N ILE A 4 -25.98 -4.57 18.34
CA ILE A 4 -25.65 -5.87 18.94
C ILE A 4 -25.43 -6.93 17.84
N SER A 5 -26.28 -6.94 16.81
CA SER A 5 -26.13 -7.85 15.67
C SER A 5 -24.83 -7.59 14.91
N ASN A 6 -24.47 -6.32 14.70
CA ASN A 6 -23.21 -5.95 14.05
C ASN A 6 -21.99 -6.38 14.88
N TYR A 7 -22.02 -6.17 16.20
CA TYR A 7 -20.96 -6.61 17.11
C TYR A 7 -20.77 -8.13 17.10
N ILE A 8 -21.87 -8.90 17.11
CA ILE A 8 -21.82 -10.36 17.05
C ILE A 8 -21.24 -10.83 15.72
N GLU A 9 -21.66 -10.23 14.61
CA GLU A 9 -21.13 -10.55 13.27
C GLU A 9 -19.62 -10.28 13.18
N LYS A 10 -19.17 -9.11 13.64
CA LYS A 10 -17.74 -8.76 13.68
C LYS A 10 -16.94 -9.73 14.53
N LYS A 11 -17.48 -10.15 15.68
CA LYS A 11 -16.84 -11.14 16.56
C LYS A 11 -16.72 -12.52 15.88
N GLN A 12 -17.73 -12.93 15.11
CA GLN A 12 -17.68 -14.17 14.33
C GLN A 12 -16.66 -14.09 13.19
N GLN A 13 -16.60 -12.97 12.47
CA GLN A 13 -15.60 -12.74 11.42
C GLN A 13 -14.17 -12.81 11.97
N LEU A 14 -13.92 -12.18 13.12
CA LEU A 14 -12.62 -12.22 13.77
C LEU A 14 -12.22 -13.66 14.11
N LYS A 15 -13.15 -14.44 14.69
CA LYS A 15 -12.92 -15.85 15.00
C LYS A 15 -12.60 -16.68 13.75
N LYS A 16 -13.30 -16.41 12.63
CA LYS A 16 -13.05 -17.10 11.35
C LYS A 16 -11.65 -16.79 10.81
N LEU A 17 -11.27 -15.51 10.75
CA LEU A 17 -9.95 -15.08 10.30
C LEU A 17 -8.83 -15.69 11.17
N GLN A 18 -9.06 -15.77 12.48
CA GLN A 18 -8.09 -16.37 13.40
C GLN A 18 -7.91 -17.88 13.13
N ALA A 19 -8.99 -18.60 12.83
CA ALA A 19 -8.91 -20.00 12.44
C ALA A 19 -8.20 -20.20 11.09
N GLU A 20 -8.47 -19.33 10.11
CA GLU A 20 -7.78 -19.35 8.81
C GLU A 20 -6.27 -19.09 8.97
N LEU A 21 -5.88 -18.12 9.81
CA LEU A 21 -4.47 -17.87 10.12
C LEU A 21 -3.79 -19.07 10.80
N GLN A 22 -4.46 -19.73 11.74
CA GLN A 22 -3.93 -20.95 12.37
C GLN A 22 -3.79 -22.10 11.37
N ALA A 23 -4.74 -22.26 10.44
CA ALA A 23 -4.64 -23.25 9.38
C ALA A 23 -3.46 -22.96 8.45
N LEU A 24 -3.25 -21.70 8.07
CA LEU A 24 -2.10 -21.27 7.27
C LEU A 24 -0.78 -21.48 8.02
N GLN A 25 -0.72 -21.18 9.31
CA GLN A 25 0.49 -21.35 10.12
C GLN A 25 0.93 -22.82 10.25
N ASN A 26 -0.03 -23.76 10.22
CA ASN A 26 0.24 -25.19 10.22
C ASN A 26 0.56 -25.75 8.82
N ASN A 27 0.46 -24.94 7.77
CA ASN A 27 0.85 -25.36 6.43
C ASN A 27 2.39 -25.43 6.34
N LYS A 28 2.92 -26.62 6.08
CA LYS A 28 4.35 -26.87 5.91
C LYS A 28 4.93 -26.10 4.71
N GLU A 29 4.16 -25.91 3.64
CA GLU A 29 4.60 -25.11 2.49
C GLU A 29 4.83 -23.65 2.89
N LEU A 30 3.94 -23.07 3.71
CA LEU A 30 4.11 -21.70 4.20
C LEU A 30 5.37 -21.57 5.07
N GLN A 31 5.64 -22.55 5.91
CA GLN A 31 6.85 -22.57 6.75
C GLN A 31 8.13 -22.63 5.88
N GLN A 32 8.12 -23.45 4.82
CA GLN A 32 9.24 -23.54 3.88
C GLN A 32 9.45 -22.24 3.11
N GLU A 33 8.39 -21.59 2.63
CA GLU A 33 8.47 -20.29 1.95
C GLU A 33 9.01 -19.18 2.87
N LEU A 34 8.60 -19.17 4.15
CA LEU A 34 9.12 -18.24 5.15
C LEU A 34 10.61 -18.49 5.43
N GLU A 35 11.01 -19.75 5.60
CA GLU A 35 12.41 -20.11 5.81
C GLU A 35 13.28 -19.70 4.61
N PHE A 36 12.81 -19.98 3.39
CA PHE A 36 13.48 -19.55 2.17
C PHE A 36 13.65 -18.04 2.11
N LYS A 37 12.58 -17.27 2.40
CA LYS A 37 12.63 -15.81 2.45
C LYS A 37 13.64 -15.30 3.47
N ASP A 38 13.66 -15.88 4.67
CA ASP A 38 14.59 -15.46 5.74
C ASP A 38 16.04 -15.79 5.38
N GLN A 39 16.30 -16.96 4.80
CA GLN A 39 17.63 -17.34 4.31
C GLN A 39 18.09 -16.42 3.17
N LEU A 40 17.21 -16.12 2.22
CA LEU A 40 17.51 -15.19 1.12
C LEU A 40 17.80 -13.79 1.64
N ALA A 41 17.02 -13.28 2.59
CA ALA A 41 17.25 -11.97 3.19
C ALA A 41 18.60 -11.89 3.94
N ARG A 42 18.97 -12.95 4.65
CA ARG A 42 20.30 -13.06 5.28
C ARG A 42 21.41 -13.06 4.24
N LEU A 43 21.29 -13.86 3.19
CA LEU A 43 22.26 -13.92 2.09
C LEU A 43 22.40 -12.55 1.40
N MET A 44 21.28 -11.89 1.13
CA MET A 44 21.28 -10.54 0.57
C MET A 44 22.00 -9.54 1.46
N THR A 45 21.81 -9.63 2.78
CA THR A 45 22.48 -8.75 3.75
C THR A 45 23.98 -9.02 3.83
N GLU A 46 24.37 -10.29 3.88
CA GLU A 46 25.78 -10.73 3.96
C GLU A 46 26.60 -10.28 2.74
N TYR A 47 26.01 -10.37 1.55
CA TYR A 47 26.65 -9.97 0.30
C TYR A 47 26.33 -8.53 -0.12
N GLY A 48 25.59 -7.77 0.70
CA GLY A 48 25.22 -6.39 0.42
C GLY A 48 24.38 -6.21 -0.86
N LYS A 49 23.59 -7.21 -1.23
CA LYS A 49 22.79 -7.25 -2.46
C LYS A 49 21.37 -6.77 -2.21
N ILE A 50 20.87 -5.92 -3.12
CA ILE A 50 19.45 -5.53 -3.14
C ILE A 50 18.62 -6.49 -4.00
N SER A 51 17.30 -6.58 -3.76
CA SER A 51 16.42 -7.55 -4.44
C SER A 51 16.53 -7.45 -5.97
N ARG A 52 16.71 -6.23 -6.49
CA ARG A 52 16.91 -5.97 -7.92
C ARG A 52 18.17 -6.66 -8.45
N GLU A 53 19.29 -6.55 -7.76
CA GLU A 53 20.55 -7.18 -8.19
C GLU A 53 20.42 -8.71 -8.17
N VAL A 54 19.73 -9.27 -7.17
CA VAL A 54 19.46 -10.72 -7.12
C VAL A 54 18.63 -11.15 -8.34
N CYS A 55 17.60 -10.38 -8.71
CA CYS A 55 16.82 -10.66 -9.90
C CYS A 55 17.63 -10.52 -11.20
N GLU A 56 18.54 -9.55 -11.31
CA GLU A 56 19.44 -9.39 -12.47
C GLU A 56 20.46 -10.53 -12.58
N ILE A 57 20.87 -11.13 -11.46
CA ILE A 57 21.74 -12.31 -11.45
C ILE A 57 20.98 -13.57 -11.90
N LEU A 58 19.72 -13.72 -11.47
CA LEU A 58 18.91 -14.90 -11.76
C LEU A 58 18.27 -14.87 -13.16
N ASP A 59 17.89 -13.70 -13.63
CA ASP A 59 17.29 -13.51 -14.95
C ASP A 59 18.08 -12.45 -15.75
N PRO A 60 18.86 -12.88 -16.77
CA PRO A 60 19.62 -11.99 -17.64
C PRO A 60 18.77 -10.94 -18.37
N ASN A 61 17.46 -11.17 -18.51
CA ASN A 61 16.52 -10.25 -19.15
C ASN A 61 15.72 -9.40 -18.13
N TYR A 62 15.98 -9.53 -16.83
CA TYR A 62 15.25 -8.77 -15.80
C TYR A 62 15.36 -7.25 -16.01
N SER A 63 16.54 -6.79 -16.45
CA SER A 63 16.75 -5.38 -16.77
C SER A 63 16.10 -4.96 -18.09
N ALA A 64 15.90 -5.88 -19.06
CA ALA A 64 15.22 -5.60 -20.32
C ALA A 64 13.73 -5.29 -20.11
N ALA A 65 13.09 -5.95 -19.16
CA ALA A 65 11.72 -5.62 -18.73
C ALA A 65 11.63 -4.25 -18.02
N ALA A 66 12.69 -3.83 -17.30
CA ALA A 66 12.79 -2.51 -16.69
C ALA A 66 13.17 -1.40 -17.71
N SER A 67 13.84 -1.77 -18.81
CA SER A 67 14.33 -0.86 -19.85
C SER A 67 13.21 -0.31 -20.76
N GLY A 68 12.00 -0.85 -20.68
CA GLY A 68 10.80 -0.23 -21.25
C GLY A 68 10.40 1.10 -20.59
N LYS A 69 11.06 1.51 -19.50
CA LYS A 69 10.81 2.79 -18.81
C LYS A 69 12.09 3.50 -18.41
N LYS A 70 12.91 3.92 -19.38
CA LYS A 70 13.64 5.21 -19.31
C LYS A 70 14.35 5.55 -20.62
N ALA A 71 13.65 6.27 -21.48
CA ALA A 71 14.19 7.38 -22.25
C ALA A 71 13.03 8.15 -22.92
N VAL A 72 12.39 9.05 -22.17
CA VAL A 72 11.78 10.23 -22.82
C VAL A 72 12.55 11.43 -22.31
N SER A 73 13.24 11.99 -23.28
CA SER A 73 14.04 13.20 -23.34
C SER A 73 13.64 14.34 -22.39
N LEU A 74 14.67 15.10 -22.03
CA LEU A 74 14.62 16.46 -21.51
C LEU A 74 13.85 17.38 -22.47
N THR A 75 12.53 17.50 -22.31
CA THR A 75 11.77 18.70 -22.69
C THR A 75 10.50 18.77 -21.83
N ASP A 76 10.38 19.88 -21.11
CA ASP A 76 9.15 20.60 -20.74
C ASP A 76 7.81 19.84 -20.84
N GLY A 77 7.13 19.60 -19.70
CA GLY A 77 5.76 19.05 -19.74
C GLY A 77 5.30 18.18 -18.57
N ARG A 78 5.92 18.25 -17.38
CA ARG A 78 5.32 17.62 -16.20
C ARG A 78 4.09 18.44 -15.80
N LYS A 79 2.88 18.01 -16.21
CA LYS A 79 1.62 18.58 -15.71
C LYS A 79 1.75 18.84 -14.21
N LYS A 80 1.68 20.11 -13.83
CA LYS A 80 1.70 20.53 -12.42
C LYS A 80 0.56 19.79 -11.73
N ARG A 81 0.84 19.09 -10.63
CA ARG A 81 -0.20 18.34 -9.92
C ARG A 81 -1.18 19.33 -9.32
N THR A 82 -2.46 19.16 -9.64
CA THR A 82 -3.58 19.91 -9.10
C THR A 82 -3.53 19.89 -7.57
N LEU A 83 -3.58 21.08 -6.95
CA LEU A 83 -3.89 21.25 -5.55
C LEU A 83 -5.34 20.81 -5.33
N LYS A 84 -5.56 19.83 -4.46
CA LYS A 84 -6.88 19.47 -3.95
C LYS A 84 -7.01 19.96 -2.52
N VAL A 85 -8.08 20.69 -2.24
CA VAL A 85 -8.46 21.12 -0.90
C VAL A 85 -9.54 20.18 -0.39
N TYR A 86 -9.24 19.50 0.71
CA TYR A 86 -10.15 18.60 1.41
C TYR A 86 -10.70 19.30 2.64
N LYS A 87 -12.01 19.19 2.89
CA LYS A 87 -12.62 19.69 4.12
C LYS A 87 -13.35 18.57 4.84
N ASN A 88 -12.86 18.20 6.02
CA ASN A 88 -13.48 17.17 6.84
C ASN A 88 -14.80 17.71 7.45
N PRO A 89 -15.97 17.10 7.19
CA PRO A 89 -17.26 17.53 7.73
C PRO A 89 -17.43 17.20 9.22
N HIS A 90 -16.64 16.28 9.77
CA HIS A 90 -16.70 15.86 11.17
C HIS A 90 -15.88 16.74 12.10
N THR A 91 -14.69 17.19 11.65
CA THR A 91 -13.79 18.02 12.46
C THR A 91 -13.73 19.48 12.01
N GLY A 92 -14.24 19.78 10.81
CA GLY A 92 -14.12 21.11 10.19
C GLY A 92 -12.72 21.45 9.67
N GLU A 93 -11.75 20.54 9.83
CA GLU A 93 -10.38 20.77 9.38
C GLU A 93 -10.28 20.78 7.85
N THR A 94 -9.56 21.77 7.33
CA THR A 94 -9.31 21.93 5.89
C THR A 94 -7.84 21.69 5.58
N VAL A 95 -7.56 20.88 4.56
CA VAL A 95 -6.22 20.42 4.21
C VAL A 95 -6.00 20.55 2.71
N GLU A 96 -4.98 21.30 2.34
CA GLU A 96 -4.59 21.51 0.94
C GLU A 96 -3.40 20.60 0.59
N THR A 97 -3.56 19.77 -0.45
CA THR A 97 -2.48 18.90 -0.93
C THR A 97 -2.34 18.89 -2.44
N ARG A 98 -1.11 18.75 -2.93
CA ARG A 98 -0.83 18.44 -4.35
C ARG A 98 -0.77 16.93 -4.64
N GLY A 99 -1.22 16.08 -3.69
CA GLY A 99 -1.28 14.64 -3.86
C GLY A 99 -1.71 13.88 -2.61
N GLY A 100 -2.23 12.66 -2.75
CA GLY A 100 -2.78 11.88 -1.64
C GLY A 100 -1.80 11.36 -0.57
N ASN A 101 -0.56 11.85 -0.51
CA ASN A 101 0.48 11.43 0.46
C ASN A 101 0.66 12.42 1.62
N GLN A 102 -0.40 13.09 2.05
CA GLN A 102 -0.38 13.96 3.24
C GLN A 102 -0.94 13.19 4.43
N LYS A 103 -0.22 13.23 5.56
CA LYS A 103 -0.56 12.48 6.79
C LYS A 103 -2.03 12.65 7.21
N LYS A 104 -2.52 13.90 7.28
CA LYS A 104 -3.93 14.18 7.61
C LYS A 104 -4.94 13.50 6.69
N ILE A 105 -4.68 13.52 5.38
CA ILE A 105 -5.56 12.85 4.40
C ILE A 105 -5.46 11.34 4.55
N GLN A 106 -4.28 10.79 4.87
CA GLN A 106 -4.11 9.36 5.16
C GLN A 106 -4.82 8.95 6.46
N GLU A 107 -4.77 9.77 7.49
CA GLU A 107 -5.49 9.59 8.76
C GLU A 107 -7.00 9.58 8.50
N TRP A 108 -7.54 10.57 7.79
CA TRP A 108 -8.96 10.57 7.43
C TRP A 108 -9.34 9.37 6.58
N LYS A 109 -8.49 8.93 5.65
CA LYS A 109 -8.75 7.73 4.83
C LYS A 109 -8.72 6.46 5.66
N ALA A 110 -7.94 6.41 6.73
CA ALA A 110 -7.91 5.28 7.66
C ALA A 110 -9.15 5.28 8.57
N GLU A 111 -9.63 6.44 8.98
CA GLU A 111 -10.79 6.57 9.88
C GLU A 111 -12.14 6.45 9.16
N HIS A 112 -12.30 7.08 7.99
CA HIS A 112 -13.56 7.22 7.27
C HIS A 112 -13.61 6.45 5.94
N GLY A 113 -12.47 5.93 5.48
CA GLY A 113 -12.35 5.23 4.21
C GLY A 113 -11.97 6.14 3.04
N ASN A 114 -11.36 5.55 2.01
CA ASN A 114 -10.83 6.31 0.88
C ASN A 114 -11.91 6.96 0.01
N GLU A 115 -13.04 6.29 -0.20
CA GLU A 115 -14.14 6.79 -1.03
C GLU A 115 -14.82 8.01 -0.41
N GLU A 116 -15.05 7.96 0.90
CA GLU A 116 -15.64 9.05 1.68
C GLU A 116 -14.74 10.29 1.66
N VAL A 117 -13.44 10.14 1.94
CA VAL A 117 -12.50 11.27 1.93
C VAL A 117 -12.32 11.88 0.53
N VAL A 118 -12.42 11.09 -0.53
CA VAL A 118 -12.38 11.60 -1.91
C VAL A 118 -13.60 12.48 -2.22
N SER A 119 -14.75 12.23 -1.59
CA SER A 119 -15.95 13.06 -1.73
C SER A 119 -15.85 14.42 -1.01
N TRP A 120 -14.89 14.58 -0.08
CA TRP A 120 -14.69 15.80 0.70
C TRP A 120 -13.81 16.85 0.01
N VAL A 121 -13.42 16.61 -1.25
CA VAL A 121 -12.69 17.59 -2.05
C VAL A 121 -13.63 18.74 -2.39
N ILE A 122 -13.33 19.93 -1.86
CA ILE A 122 -14.12 21.14 -2.06
C ILE A 122 -13.56 22.04 -3.17
N GLU A 123 -12.25 21.98 -3.43
CA GLU A 123 -11.61 22.81 -4.47
C GLU A 123 -10.47 22.03 -5.13
N GLU A 124 -10.40 22.10 -6.47
CA GLU A 124 -9.27 21.61 -7.26
C GLU A 124 -8.67 22.79 -8.04
N ARG A 125 -7.39 23.09 -7.84
CA ARG A 125 -6.68 24.20 -8.46
C ARG A 125 -5.43 23.70 -9.20
N GLU A 126 -5.29 24.00 -10.49
CA GLU A 126 -4.11 23.63 -11.32
C GLU A 126 -2.82 24.37 -10.95
#